data_AF-A0A2E1A5E6-F1
#
_entry.id   AF-A0A2E1A5E6-F1
#
_cell.length_a   1.000
_cell.length_b   1.000
_cell.length_c   1.000
_cell.angle_alpha   90.00
_cell.angle_beta   90.00
_cell.angle_gamma   90.00
#
_symmetry.space_group_name_H-M   'P 1'
#
loop_
_entity.id
_entity.type
_entity.pdbx_description
1 polymer ?
#
loop_
_entity_poly.entity_id
_entity_poly.type
_entity_poly.pdbx_seq_one_letter_code
_entity_poly.pdbx_strand_id
1 'polypeptide(L)'
;MTEQLWCLSACELAEGIRKQRFSCEAVMVSVTARMAAHNPRLNAVVDDYTEEALAEAREADRVLASGAEVGELHGVPITIKSNIDVAGKRTPNGLPHFADLIATEDSPVVSNLKKAGAIIIGRTNTPELSMRMTTDNPLHGRTLNPWEENASPGGSSGGASSAAAAGFGPIHHGNDIGGSLRFPAFNCGLATIKPSFGRVPAYLPSAPAERGMLAQLMSVQGVICREVRDVRLGTRIIAQSDPRDPFWMPVPFDGWPQEAEPLRVGVTTETYGHPIHPEIKAAVERVADFLTDAGYAVEPISTPSVDDA
;
A
#
# COMPACT_ATOMS: atom_id res chain seq x y z
N MET A 1 2.58 -24.74 -18.27
CA MET A 1 3.03 -23.68 -17.35
C MET A 1 1.80 -22.88 -16.99
N THR A 2 1.43 -22.83 -15.72
CA THR A 2 0.42 -21.90 -15.24
C THR A 2 0.89 -20.48 -15.60
N GLU A 3 -0.01 -19.69 -16.17
CA GLU A 3 0.26 -18.30 -16.53
C GLU A 3 0.74 -17.55 -15.27
N GLN A 4 1.88 -16.85 -15.36
CA GLN A 4 2.49 -16.13 -14.23
C GLN A 4 1.74 -14.82 -13.95
N LEU A 5 0.42 -14.91 -13.77
CA LEU A 5 -0.49 -13.78 -13.54
C LEU A 5 -0.10 -12.96 -12.30
N TRP A 6 0.58 -13.56 -11.32
CA TRP A 6 1.11 -12.85 -10.15
C TRP A 6 2.11 -11.72 -10.50
N CYS A 7 2.75 -11.77 -11.68
CA CYS A 7 3.66 -10.74 -12.15
C CYS A 7 2.93 -9.46 -12.61
N LEU A 8 1.69 -9.59 -13.08
CA LEU A 8 0.94 -8.51 -13.72
C LEU A 8 0.61 -7.38 -12.74
N SER A 9 0.52 -6.16 -13.26
CA SER A 9 0.04 -4.98 -12.54
C SER A 9 -1.45 -5.07 -12.21
N ALA A 10 -1.94 -4.23 -11.29
CA ALA A 10 -3.35 -4.14 -10.96
C ALA A 10 -4.18 -3.69 -12.18
N CYS A 11 -3.66 -2.72 -12.93
CA CYS A 11 -4.27 -2.25 -14.17
C CYS A 11 -4.44 -3.40 -15.19
N GLU A 12 -3.40 -4.21 -15.39
CA GLU A 12 -3.43 -5.34 -16.32
C GLU A 12 -4.35 -6.48 -15.86
N LEU A 13 -4.33 -6.79 -14.56
CA LEU A 13 -5.23 -7.79 -13.99
C LEU A 13 -6.70 -7.36 -14.11
N ALA A 14 -7.03 -6.14 -13.73
CA ALA A 14 -8.39 -5.61 -13.84
C ALA A 14 -8.89 -5.59 -15.29
N GLU A 15 -8.05 -5.16 -16.24
CA GLU A 15 -8.39 -5.17 -17.67
C GLU A 15 -8.51 -6.61 -18.21
N GLY A 16 -7.61 -7.50 -17.82
CA GLY A 16 -7.59 -8.90 -18.21
C GLY A 16 -8.84 -9.65 -17.78
N ILE A 17 -9.23 -9.51 -16.51
CA ILE A 17 -10.45 -10.06 -15.93
C ILE A 17 -11.67 -9.50 -16.66
N ARG A 18 -11.79 -8.17 -16.81
CA ARG A 18 -12.95 -7.54 -17.47
C ARG A 18 -13.12 -7.97 -18.92
N LYS A 19 -12.02 -8.20 -19.64
CA LYS A 19 -12.01 -8.74 -21.01
C LYS A 19 -12.10 -10.27 -21.06
N GLN A 20 -12.25 -10.93 -19.91
CA GLN A 20 -12.34 -12.38 -19.75
C GLN A 20 -11.16 -13.12 -20.42
N ARG A 21 -9.95 -12.52 -20.41
CA ARG A 21 -8.71 -13.16 -20.89
C ARG A 21 -8.26 -14.28 -19.94
N PHE A 22 -8.53 -14.10 -18.66
CA PHE A 22 -8.37 -15.07 -17.59
C PHE A 22 -9.42 -14.78 -16.50
N SER A 23 -9.69 -15.77 -15.64
CA SER A 23 -10.68 -15.64 -14.57
C SER A 23 -10.08 -15.05 -13.29
N CYS A 24 -10.92 -14.51 -12.41
CA CYS A 24 -10.55 -14.10 -11.06
C CYS A 24 -9.92 -15.28 -10.30
N GLU A 25 -10.49 -16.49 -10.41
CA GLU A 25 -9.94 -17.69 -9.78
C GLU A 25 -8.53 -18.01 -10.29
N ALA A 26 -8.26 -17.89 -11.60
CA ALA A 26 -6.93 -18.15 -12.16
C ALA A 26 -5.88 -17.16 -11.61
N VAL A 27 -6.24 -15.88 -11.49
CA VAL A 27 -5.40 -14.85 -10.87
C VAL A 27 -5.12 -15.20 -9.41
N MET A 28 -6.17 -15.58 -8.67
CA MET A 28 -6.07 -15.88 -7.25
C MET A 28 -5.19 -17.10 -6.99
N VAL A 29 -5.36 -18.18 -7.79
CA VAL A 29 -4.49 -19.37 -7.74
C VAL A 29 -3.03 -18.99 -8.01
N SER A 30 -2.77 -18.15 -9.01
CA SER A 30 -1.41 -17.72 -9.34
C SER A 30 -0.75 -16.94 -8.19
N VAL A 31 -1.45 -15.97 -7.61
CA VAL A 31 -0.93 -15.11 -6.53
C VAL A 31 -0.80 -15.87 -5.20
N THR A 32 -1.80 -16.66 -4.81
CA THR A 32 -1.75 -17.41 -3.54
C THR A 32 -0.73 -18.55 -3.59
N ALA A 33 -0.51 -19.19 -4.75
CA ALA A 33 0.59 -20.14 -4.91
C ALA A 33 1.97 -19.46 -4.76
N ARG A 34 2.14 -18.24 -5.31
CA ARG A 34 3.35 -17.43 -5.12
C ARG A 34 3.55 -17.08 -3.63
N MET A 35 2.48 -16.68 -2.94
CA MET A 35 2.49 -16.39 -1.52
C MET A 35 2.89 -17.63 -0.70
N ALA A 36 2.25 -18.77 -0.92
CA ALA A 36 2.54 -20.02 -0.21
C ALA A 36 4.00 -20.46 -0.37
N ALA A 37 4.59 -20.27 -1.56
CA ALA A 37 5.96 -20.66 -1.85
C ALA A 37 7.03 -19.79 -1.16
N HIS A 38 6.75 -18.51 -0.87
CA HIS A 38 7.76 -17.55 -0.42
C HIS A 38 7.48 -16.90 0.93
N ASN A 39 6.22 -16.77 1.33
CA ASN A 39 5.86 -16.11 2.58
C ASN A 39 6.41 -16.80 3.83
N PRO A 40 6.55 -18.15 3.93
CA PRO A 40 7.15 -18.78 5.11
C PRO A 40 8.56 -18.27 5.45
N ARG A 41 9.33 -17.86 4.43
CA ARG A 41 10.66 -17.26 4.61
C ARG A 41 10.58 -15.76 4.94
N LEU A 42 9.66 -15.04 4.32
CA LEU A 42 9.58 -13.58 4.40
C LEU A 42 8.79 -13.07 5.61
N ASN A 43 7.81 -13.85 6.07
CA ASN A 43 6.88 -13.46 7.11
C ASN A 43 6.24 -12.07 6.84
N ALA A 44 5.82 -11.86 5.59
CA ALA A 44 5.26 -10.60 5.12
C ALA A 44 3.74 -10.53 5.37
N VAL A 45 3.04 -11.65 5.15
CA VAL A 45 1.61 -11.85 5.43
C VAL A 45 1.48 -12.75 6.65
N VAL A 46 0.74 -12.28 7.67
CA VAL A 46 0.65 -12.92 9.00
C VAL A 46 -0.71 -13.53 9.31
N ASP A 47 -1.76 -13.09 8.61
CA ASP A 47 -3.02 -13.82 8.53
C ASP A 47 -3.27 -14.13 7.04
N ASP A 48 -3.37 -15.41 6.70
CA ASP A 48 -3.56 -15.92 5.35
C ASP A 48 -5.06 -16.17 5.09
N TYR A 49 -5.61 -15.56 4.04
CA TYR A 49 -7.01 -15.69 3.64
C TYR A 49 -7.17 -16.43 2.30
N THR A 50 -6.21 -17.26 1.91
CA THR A 50 -6.19 -17.96 0.60
C THR A 50 -7.48 -18.71 0.30
N GLU A 51 -8.00 -19.51 1.23
CA GLU A 51 -9.22 -20.31 1.01
C GLU A 51 -10.44 -19.41 0.75
N GLU A 52 -10.56 -18.34 1.54
CA GLU A 52 -11.65 -17.36 1.48
C GLU A 52 -11.55 -16.55 0.18
N ALA A 53 -10.34 -16.09 -0.17
CA ALA A 53 -10.06 -15.36 -1.39
C ALA A 53 -10.34 -16.20 -2.65
N LEU A 54 -10.04 -17.51 -2.65
CA LEU A 54 -10.39 -18.42 -3.74
C LEU A 54 -11.90 -18.59 -3.88
N ALA A 55 -12.63 -18.65 -2.76
CA ALA A 55 -14.09 -18.71 -2.78
C ALA A 55 -14.70 -17.40 -3.31
N GLU A 56 -14.21 -16.25 -2.85
CA GLU A 56 -14.60 -14.93 -3.36
C GLU A 56 -14.28 -14.77 -4.85
N ALA A 57 -13.13 -15.27 -5.32
CA ALA A 57 -12.75 -15.20 -6.71
C ALA A 57 -13.70 -16.00 -7.63
N ARG A 58 -14.11 -17.21 -7.21
CA ARG A 58 -15.13 -17.99 -7.93
C ARG A 58 -16.47 -17.29 -8.00
N GLU A 59 -16.87 -16.59 -6.94
CA GLU A 59 -18.10 -15.80 -6.95
C GLU A 59 -17.97 -14.57 -7.86
N ALA A 60 -16.83 -13.88 -7.81
CA ALA A 60 -16.52 -12.77 -8.69
C ALA A 60 -16.59 -13.17 -10.18
N ASP A 61 -16.13 -14.38 -10.52
CA ASP A 61 -16.27 -14.94 -11.87
C ASP A 61 -17.74 -15.16 -12.28
N ARG A 62 -18.59 -15.64 -11.37
CA ARG A 62 -20.05 -15.79 -11.64
C ARG A 62 -20.73 -14.44 -11.83
N VAL A 63 -20.40 -13.46 -10.99
CA VAL A 63 -20.92 -12.09 -11.11
C VAL A 63 -20.53 -11.49 -12.46
N LEU A 64 -19.28 -11.63 -12.87
CA LEU A 64 -18.81 -11.14 -14.16
C LEU A 64 -19.53 -11.86 -15.33
N ALA A 65 -19.67 -13.19 -15.25
CA ALA A 65 -20.36 -13.97 -16.28
C ALA A 65 -21.85 -13.63 -16.42
N SER A 66 -22.49 -13.11 -15.38
CA SER A 66 -23.89 -12.65 -15.42
C SER A 66 -24.09 -11.35 -16.21
N GLY A 67 -22.99 -10.65 -16.56
CA GLY A 67 -23.03 -9.35 -17.23
C GLY A 67 -23.32 -8.18 -16.28
N ALA A 68 -23.22 -8.39 -14.96
CA ALA A 68 -23.33 -7.31 -13.98
C ALA A 68 -22.22 -6.27 -14.16
N GLU A 69 -22.53 -5.01 -13.83
CA GLU A 69 -21.52 -3.98 -13.70
C GLU A 69 -20.64 -4.29 -12.49
N VAL A 70 -19.32 -4.28 -12.69
CA VAL A 70 -18.33 -4.64 -11.66
C VAL A 70 -17.41 -3.47 -11.36
N GLY A 71 -16.88 -3.45 -10.14
CA GLY A 71 -15.95 -2.42 -9.69
C GLY A 71 -14.62 -2.43 -10.46
N GLU A 72 -13.86 -1.34 -10.31
CA GLU A 72 -12.63 -1.14 -11.09
C GLU A 72 -11.49 -2.10 -10.76
N LEU A 73 -11.51 -2.69 -9.56
CA LEU A 73 -10.57 -3.71 -9.09
C LEU A 73 -11.23 -5.10 -8.97
N HIS A 74 -12.32 -5.35 -9.70
CA HIS A 74 -13.03 -6.63 -9.64
C HIS A 74 -12.09 -7.83 -9.78
N GLY A 75 -12.02 -8.66 -8.73
CA GLY A 75 -11.19 -9.86 -8.67
C GLY A 75 -9.69 -9.62 -8.45
N VAL A 76 -9.23 -8.37 -8.33
CA VAL A 76 -7.82 -8.05 -8.12
C VAL A 76 -7.41 -8.37 -6.67
N PRO A 77 -6.34 -9.17 -6.45
CA PRO A 77 -5.87 -9.53 -5.11
C PRO A 77 -5.17 -8.36 -4.43
N ILE A 78 -5.45 -8.16 -3.15
CA ILE A 78 -4.84 -7.11 -2.32
C ILE A 78 -4.48 -7.61 -0.93
N THR A 79 -3.59 -6.91 -0.23
CA THR A 79 -3.34 -7.16 1.20
C THR A 79 -3.64 -5.93 2.06
N ILE A 80 -4.07 -6.15 3.31
CA ILE A 80 -4.33 -5.08 4.28
C ILE A 80 -3.35 -5.15 5.46
N LYS A 81 -2.65 -4.06 5.77
CA LYS A 81 -1.78 -3.97 6.96
C LYS A 81 -2.52 -4.31 8.24
N SER A 82 -1.98 -5.17 9.11
CA SER A 82 -2.63 -5.74 10.31
C SER A 82 -3.07 -4.74 11.40
N ASN A 83 -2.82 -3.44 11.23
CA ASN A 83 -3.30 -2.38 12.12
C ASN A 83 -4.58 -1.67 11.63
N ILE A 84 -5.29 -2.25 10.65
CA ILE A 84 -6.48 -1.64 10.03
C ILE A 84 -7.69 -2.58 10.11
N ASP A 85 -8.85 -2.07 10.47
CA ASP A 85 -10.01 -2.94 10.68
C ASP A 85 -10.57 -3.51 9.37
N VAL A 86 -10.69 -4.84 9.33
CA VAL A 86 -11.50 -5.58 8.37
C VAL A 86 -12.56 -6.33 9.19
N ALA A 87 -13.84 -6.15 8.85
CA ALA A 87 -14.96 -6.74 9.56
C ALA A 87 -14.80 -8.26 9.70
N GLY A 88 -14.99 -8.76 10.92
CA GLY A 88 -14.87 -10.19 11.27
C GLY A 88 -13.44 -10.70 11.36
N LYS A 89 -12.43 -9.85 11.16
CA LYS A 89 -11.01 -10.21 11.24
C LYS A 89 -10.33 -9.50 12.41
N ARG A 90 -9.18 -10.02 12.81
CA ARG A 90 -8.40 -9.49 13.94
C ARG A 90 -7.61 -8.24 13.56
N THR A 91 -7.47 -7.32 14.51
CA THR A 91 -6.62 -6.12 14.39
C THR A 91 -5.58 -6.06 15.53
N PRO A 92 -4.55 -6.94 15.49
CA PRO A 92 -3.66 -7.13 16.63
C PRO A 92 -2.64 -6.02 16.85
N ASN A 93 -2.40 -5.14 15.86
CA ASN A 93 -1.35 -4.11 15.95
C ASN A 93 0.06 -4.66 16.29
N GLY A 94 0.32 -5.95 16.01
CA GLY A 94 1.57 -6.63 16.38
C GLY A 94 1.71 -6.95 17.88
N LEU A 95 0.65 -6.84 18.67
CA LEU A 95 0.69 -7.06 20.12
C LEU A 95 -0.08 -8.33 20.50
N PRO A 96 0.51 -9.24 21.30
CA PRO A 96 -0.20 -10.39 21.85
C PRO A 96 -1.47 -10.01 22.64
N HIS A 97 -1.48 -8.84 23.28
CA HIS A 97 -2.64 -8.35 24.02
C HIS A 97 -3.87 -8.10 23.14
N PHE A 98 -3.69 -7.77 21.86
CA PHE A 98 -4.79 -7.56 20.91
C PHE A 98 -4.95 -8.74 19.94
N ALA A 99 -4.35 -9.90 20.24
CA ALA A 99 -4.39 -11.08 19.37
C ALA A 99 -5.80 -11.64 19.14
N ASP A 100 -6.79 -11.24 19.94
CA ASP A 100 -8.19 -11.63 19.79
C ASP A 100 -9.13 -10.42 19.61
N LEU A 101 -8.58 -9.24 19.33
CA LEU A 101 -9.38 -8.04 19.04
C LEU A 101 -9.98 -8.16 17.63
N ILE A 102 -11.25 -8.53 17.55
CA ILE A 102 -11.99 -8.68 16.29
C ILE A 102 -12.70 -7.37 15.95
N ALA A 103 -12.46 -6.84 14.75
CA ALA A 103 -13.19 -5.68 14.25
C ALA A 103 -14.62 -6.05 13.85
N THR A 104 -15.58 -5.24 14.28
CA THR A 104 -17.01 -5.41 13.93
C THR A 104 -17.35 -4.87 12.55
N GLU A 105 -16.57 -3.89 12.07
CA GLU A 105 -16.82 -3.17 10.82
C GLU A 105 -15.52 -2.95 10.05
N ASP A 106 -15.66 -2.68 8.76
CA ASP A 106 -14.53 -2.28 7.92
C ASP A 106 -14.14 -0.82 8.19
N SER A 107 -12.82 -0.58 8.22
CA SER A 107 -12.27 0.77 8.07
C SER A 107 -12.66 1.36 6.69
N PRO A 108 -12.77 2.69 6.55
CA PRO A 108 -13.15 3.33 5.29
C PRO A 108 -12.36 2.84 4.07
N VAL A 109 -11.04 2.73 4.20
CA VAL A 109 -10.14 2.24 3.15
C VAL A 109 -10.48 0.81 2.71
N VAL A 110 -10.83 -0.06 3.65
CA VAL A 110 -11.22 -1.45 3.36
C VAL A 110 -12.57 -1.48 2.65
N SER A 111 -13.55 -0.73 3.16
CA SER A 111 -14.86 -0.62 2.51
C SER A 111 -14.73 -0.14 1.07
N ASN A 112 -13.88 0.86 0.82
CA ASN A 112 -13.65 1.41 -0.52
C ASN A 112 -12.99 0.38 -1.47
N LEU A 113 -11.99 -0.36 -0.99
CA LEU A 113 -11.35 -1.44 -1.77
C LEU A 113 -12.32 -2.57 -2.10
N LYS A 114 -13.12 -3.02 -1.12
CA LYS A 114 -14.15 -4.05 -1.33
C LYS A 114 -15.26 -3.59 -2.28
N LYS A 115 -15.73 -2.33 -2.18
CA LYS A 115 -16.69 -1.74 -3.12
C LYS A 115 -16.14 -1.68 -4.55
N ALA A 116 -14.83 -1.49 -4.71
CA ALA A 116 -14.17 -1.58 -6.00
C ALA A 116 -14.00 -3.03 -6.52
N GLY A 117 -14.42 -4.04 -5.76
CA GLY A 117 -14.38 -5.46 -6.14
C GLY A 117 -13.04 -6.14 -5.87
N ALA A 118 -12.13 -5.50 -5.13
CA ALA A 118 -10.85 -6.11 -4.76
C ALA A 118 -11.05 -7.23 -3.73
N ILE A 119 -10.21 -8.27 -3.80
CA ILE A 119 -10.27 -9.45 -2.92
C ILE A 119 -9.06 -9.45 -1.99
N ILE A 120 -9.30 -9.56 -0.68
CA ILE A 120 -8.24 -9.52 0.34
C ILE A 120 -7.65 -10.92 0.50
N ILE A 121 -6.38 -11.10 0.15
CA ILE A 121 -5.69 -12.40 0.27
C ILE A 121 -5.03 -12.63 1.62
N GLY A 122 -4.91 -11.58 2.44
CA GLY A 122 -4.32 -11.67 3.76
C GLY A 122 -3.96 -10.34 4.40
N ARG A 123 -3.39 -10.44 5.60
CA ARG A 123 -2.98 -9.32 6.44
C ARG A 123 -1.47 -9.18 6.48
N THR A 124 -0.92 -8.02 6.13
CA THR A 124 0.53 -7.83 6.17
C THR A 124 1.02 -7.43 7.56
N ASN A 125 2.22 -7.90 7.91
CA ASN A 125 2.85 -7.64 9.19
C ASN A 125 3.15 -6.14 9.42
N THR A 126 3.34 -5.78 10.69
CA THR A 126 3.69 -4.44 11.18
C THR A 126 4.54 -4.57 12.45
N PRO A 127 5.44 -3.64 12.79
CA PRO A 127 5.96 -3.56 14.15
C PRO A 127 4.85 -3.20 15.14
N GLU A 128 5.12 -3.45 16.44
CA GLU A 128 4.24 -3.09 17.55
C GLU A 128 3.73 -1.66 17.42
N LEU A 129 2.40 -1.50 17.39
CA LEU A 129 1.71 -0.22 17.27
C LEU A 129 2.13 0.63 16.05
N SER A 130 2.77 0.01 15.05
CA SER A 130 3.35 0.72 13.90
C SER A 130 4.46 1.73 14.23
N MET A 131 5.13 1.61 15.38
CA MET A 131 6.10 2.60 15.90
C MET A 131 7.58 2.18 15.76
N ARG A 132 7.95 1.58 14.63
CA ARG A 132 9.36 1.28 14.28
C ARG A 132 9.59 1.39 12.77
N MET A 133 10.83 1.73 12.40
CA MET A 133 11.31 1.77 11.00
C MET A 133 11.79 0.41 10.48
N THR A 134 11.53 -0.65 11.22
CA THR A 134 11.72 -2.05 10.82
C THR A 134 10.49 -2.84 11.24
N THR A 135 10.19 -3.94 10.56
CA THR A 135 8.98 -4.72 10.81
C THR A 135 9.29 -5.98 11.62
N ASP A 136 9.08 -5.88 12.93
CA ASP A 136 9.24 -6.96 13.90
C ASP A 136 8.34 -6.71 15.12
N ASN A 137 7.73 -7.76 15.66
CA ASN A 137 6.84 -7.71 16.81
C ASN A 137 6.76 -9.07 17.53
N PRO A 138 6.38 -9.10 18.82
CA PRO A 138 6.35 -10.34 19.60
C PRO A 138 5.23 -11.33 19.24
N LEU A 139 4.21 -10.91 18.48
CA LEU A 139 3.11 -11.79 18.09
C LEU A 139 3.44 -12.63 16.85
N HIS A 140 4.05 -12.02 15.84
CA HIS A 140 4.30 -12.61 14.53
C HIS A 140 5.78 -12.71 14.18
N GLY A 141 6.66 -12.05 14.94
CA GLY A 141 8.10 -11.98 14.67
C GLY A 141 8.45 -11.04 13.51
N ARG A 142 9.69 -11.19 13.04
CA ARG A 142 10.34 -10.32 12.07
C ARG A 142 9.90 -10.63 10.64
N THR A 143 9.63 -9.59 9.85
CA THR A 143 9.54 -9.65 8.39
C THR A 143 10.91 -9.41 7.76
N LEU A 144 11.24 -10.18 6.71
CA LEU A 144 12.49 -10.03 5.96
C LEU A 144 12.30 -9.26 4.65
N ASN A 145 13.38 -8.63 4.19
CA ASN A 145 13.43 -7.98 2.88
C ASN A 145 13.61 -9.05 1.78
N PRO A 146 12.81 -9.04 0.70
CA PRO A 146 12.94 -10.03 -0.37
C PRO A 146 14.29 -10.00 -1.12
N TRP A 147 14.97 -8.86 -1.11
CA TRP A 147 16.24 -8.65 -1.83
C TRP A 147 17.47 -9.15 -1.06
N GLU A 148 17.45 -9.05 0.28
CA GLU A 148 18.57 -9.44 1.15
C GLU A 148 18.05 -9.73 2.56
N GLU A 149 18.29 -10.93 3.10
CA GLU A 149 17.72 -11.36 4.38
C GLU A 149 18.22 -10.55 5.57
N ASN A 150 19.45 -10.06 5.50
CA ASN A 150 20.02 -9.22 6.55
C ASN A 150 19.53 -7.76 6.49
N ALA A 151 18.91 -7.34 5.39
CA ALA A 151 18.32 -6.02 5.26
C ALA A 151 16.93 -5.95 5.90
N SER A 152 16.56 -4.78 6.40
CA SER A 152 15.19 -4.51 6.86
C SER A 152 14.29 -4.22 5.65
N PRO A 153 13.05 -4.73 5.61
CA PRO A 153 12.04 -4.27 4.65
C PRO A 153 11.53 -2.87 4.97
N GLY A 154 12.08 -2.20 5.99
CA GLY A 154 11.61 -0.93 6.52
C GLY A 154 10.40 -1.11 7.44
N GLY A 155 9.79 0.01 7.81
CA GLY A 155 8.63 0.03 8.69
C GLY A 155 7.92 1.38 8.69
N SER A 156 6.68 1.43 9.16
CA SER A 156 5.94 0.29 9.74
C SER A 156 5.15 -0.56 8.73
N SER A 157 5.07 -0.18 7.45
CA SER A 157 4.39 -0.98 6.42
C SER A 157 5.37 -1.92 5.68
N GLY A 158 6.34 -2.49 6.39
CA GLY A 158 7.36 -3.36 5.78
C GLY A 158 6.81 -4.73 5.34
N GLY A 159 5.77 -5.26 6.01
CA GLY A 159 5.04 -6.42 5.51
C GLY A 159 4.43 -6.18 4.13
N ALA A 160 3.79 -5.02 3.93
CA ALA A 160 3.22 -4.62 2.64
C ALA A 160 4.29 -4.48 1.55
N SER A 161 5.45 -3.89 1.88
CA SER A 161 6.54 -3.74 0.91
C SER A 161 7.23 -5.07 0.59
N SER A 162 7.47 -5.93 1.58
CA SER A 162 8.01 -7.27 1.35
C SER A 162 7.05 -8.10 0.47
N ALA A 163 5.74 -8.05 0.74
CA ALA A 163 4.73 -8.72 -0.06
C ALA A 163 4.68 -8.20 -1.51
N ALA A 164 4.73 -6.89 -1.71
CA ALA A 164 4.71 -6.25 -3.03
C ALA A 164 5.92 -6.64 -3.89
N ALA A 165 7.13 -6.60 -3.30
CA ALA A 165 8.36 -6.99 -3.98
C ALA A 165 8.43 -8.50 -4.25
N ALA A 166 7.83 -9.33 -3.39
CA ALA A 166 7.76 -10.78 -3.58
C ALA A 166 6.69 -11.23 -4.60
N GLY A 167 5.77 -10.34 -4.99
CA GLY A 167 4.72 -10.60 -5.96
C GLY A 167 3.45 -11.21 -5.36
N PHE A 168 3.09 -10.85 -4.12
CA PHE A 168 1.87 -11.34 -3.45
C PHE A 168 0.64 -10.50 -3.83
N GLY A 169 0.47 -10.25 -5.13
CA GLY A 169 -0.50 -9.32 -5.68
C GLY A 169 0.10 -7.97 -6.09
N PRO A 170 -0.69 -7.08 -6.71
CA PRO A 170 -0.19 -5.79 -7.21
C PRO A 170 -0.39 -4.60 -6.26
N ILE A 171 -1.34 -4.64 -5.32
CA ILE A 171 -1.68 -3.52 -4.43
C ILE A 171 -1.64 -3.96 -2.97
N HIS A 172 -0.84 -3.24 -2.17
CA HIS A 172 -0.68 -3.51 -0.75
C HIS A 172 -0.99 -2.26 0.06
N HIS A 173 -1.99 -2.33 0.92
CA HIS A 173 -2.36 -1.22 1.79
C HIS A 173 -1.32 -1.00 2.90
N GLY A 174 -1.05 0.27 3.22
CA GLY A 174 -0.28 0.69 4.38
C GLY A 174 -0.71 2.07 4.89
N ASN A 175 0.02 2.58 5.88
CA ASN A 175 -0.18 3.93 6.41
C ASN A 175 1.15 4.60 6.74
N ASP A 176 1.14 5.92 6.76
CA ASP A 176 2.31 6.77 6.94
C ASP A 176 2.00 7.90 7.91
N ILE A 177 2.80 7.99 8.99
CA ILE A 177 2.80 9.09 9.95
C ILE A 177 4.14 9.85 9.91
N GLY A 178 5.25 9.11 9.84
CA GLY A 178 6.62 9.62 9.81
C GLY A 178 7.47 8.96 8.73
N GLY A 179 6.85 8.50 7.64
CA GLY A 179 7.48 7.80 6.53
C GLY A 179 7.12 6.31 6.39
N SER A 180 6.14 5.83 7.14
CA SER A 180 5.79 4.39 7.20
C SER A 180 5.21 3.79 5.91
N LEU A 181 4.96 4.57 4.86
CA LEU A 181 4.80 4.07 3.48
C LEU A 181 6.11 4.22 2.70
N ARG A 182 6.72 5.41 2.77
CA ARG A 182 7.88 5.81 1.95
C ARG A 182 9.17 5.05 2.29
N PHE A 183 9.50 4.87 3.56
CA PHE A 183 10.67 4.10 4.00
C PHE A 183 10.63 2.64 3.56
N PRO A 184 9.55 1.88 3.84
CA PRO A 184 9.52 0.48 3.41
C PRO A 184 9.43 0.33 1.89
N ALA A 185 8.75 1.24 1.18
CA ALA A 185 8.75 1.24 -0.28
C ALA A 185 10.16 1.49 -0.85
N PHE A 186 10.91 2.46 -0.28
CA PHE A 186 12.31 2.71 -0.64
C PHE A 186 13.18 1.47 -0.41
N ASN A 187 13.10 0.84 0.78
CA ASN A 187 13.90 -0.33 1.12
C ASN A 187 13.62 -1.56 0.25
N CYS A 188 12.41 -1.66 -0.31
CA CYS A 188 12.01 -2.79 -1.16
C CYS A 188 11.93 -2.44 -2.65
N GLY A 189 12.31 -1.24 -3.07
CA GLY A 189 12.34 -0.83 -4.48
C GLY A 189 10.95 -0.71 -5.12
N LEU A 190 10.02 -0.02 -4.45
CA LEU A 190 8.60 0.06 -4.82
C LEU A 190 8.11 1.50 -4.96
N ALA A 191 6.93 1.64 -5.57
CA ALA A 191 6.25 2.92 -5.71
C ALA A 191 5.20 3.11 -4.61
N THR A 192 5.13 4.33 -4.07
CA THR A 192 4.07 4.76 -3.16
C THR A 192 3.98 6.28 -3.16
N ILE A 193 2.90 6.81 -2.58
CA ILE A 193 2.78 8.20 -2.21
C ILE A 193 2.25 8.28 -0.78
N LYS A 194 2.71 9.26 0.00
CA LYS A 194 2.01 9.69 1.20
C LYS A 194 1.00 10.75 0.78
N PRO A 195 -0.31 10.47 0.73
CA PRO A 195 -1.28 11.48 0.32
C PRO A 195 -1.26 12.70 1.25
N SER A 196 -1.83 13.80 0.75
CA SER A 196 -2.17 14.95 1.60
C SER A 196 -3.12 14.50 2.71
N PHE A 197 -2.98 15.10 3.89
CA PHE A 197 -3.95 14.91 4.97
C PHE A 197 -5.36 15.26 4.49
N GLY A 198 -6.36 14.50 4.95
CA GLY A 198 -7.76 14.61 4.52
C GLY A 198 -8.06 14.02 3.12
N ARG A 199 -7.08 13.52 2.37
CA ARG A 199 -7.33 12.90 1.05
C ARG A 199 -8.01 11.53 1.17
N VAL A 200 -7.59 10.72 2.14
CA VAL A 200 -8.11 9.36 2.36
C VAL A 200 -8.73 9.33 3.74
N PRO A 201 -10.02 8.95 3.88
CA PRO A 201 -10.65 8.95 5.18
C PRO A 201 -10.05 7.88 6.09
N ALA A 202 -9.95 8.18 7.38
CA ALA A 202 -9.42 7.30 8.40
C ALA A 202 -10.39 7.18 9.57
N TYR A 203 -10.78 5.95 9.88
CA TYR A 203 -11.56 5.60 11.06
C TYR A 203 -11.25 4.14 11.42
N LEU A 204 -11.03 3.86 12.71
CA LEU A 204 -10.79 2.51 13.24
C LEU A 204 -11.96 2.10 14.16
N PRO A 205 -12.93 1.32 13.65
CA PRO A 205 -14.02 0.76 14.45
C PRO A 205 -13.61 0.08 15.76
N SER A 206 -12.45 -0.60 15.79
CA SER A 206 -12.00 -1.34 16.97
C SER A 206 -11.33 -0.46 18.02
N ALA A 207 -11.08 0.82 17.72
CA ALA A 207 -10.42 1.73 18.64
C ALA A 207 -11.42 2.24 19.70
N PRO A 208 -11.13 2.11 21.01
CA PRO A 208 -12.05 2.55 22.06
C PRO A 208 -12.13 4.09 22.18
N ALA A 209 -11.14 4.79 21.65
CA ALA A 209 -11.06 6.24 21.61
C ALA A 209 -10.20 6.67 20.42
N GLU A 210 -10.40 7.92 19.99
CA GLU A 210 -9.56 8.50 18.95
C GLU A 210 -8.12 8.73 19.40
N ARG A 211 -7.22 8.76 18.41
CA ARG A 211 -5.79 9.05 18.67
C ARG A 211 -5.61 10.50 19.11
N GLY A 212 -4.46 10.83 19.70
CA GLY A 212 -4.12 12.23 19.96
C GLY A 212 -4.12 13.07 18.68
N MET A 213 -4.45 14.36 18.79
CA MET A 213 -4.63 15.27 17.63
C MET A 213 -3.44 15.27 16.68
N LEU A 214 -2.21 15.25 17.20
CA LEU A 214 -1.00 15.19 16.39
C LEU A 214 -0.96 13.94 15.49
N ALA A 215 -1.29 12.77 16.05
CA ALA A 215 -1.30 11.52 15.29
C ALA A 215 -2.42 11.50 14.25
N GLN A 216 -3.58 12.11 14.54
CA GLN A 216 -4.65 12.27 13.56
C GLN A 216 -4.19 13.14 12.38
N LEU A 217 -3.58 14.30 12.63
CA LEU A 217 -3.14 15.24 11.59
C LEU A 217 -1.99 14.72 10.71
N MET A 218 -1.14 13.86 11.26
CA MET A 218 0.06 13.36 10.56
C MET A 218 -0.16 12.04 9.84
N SER A 219 -1.08 11.19 10.33
CA SER A 219 -1.27 9.84 9.83
C SER A 219 -2.21 9.80 8.64
N VAL A 220 -1.76 9.22 7.53
CA VAL A 220 -2.58 8.98 6.33
C VAL A 220 -2.53 7.52 5.91
N GLN A 221 -3.57 7.07 5.20
CA GLN A 221 -3.62 5.78 4.54
C GLN A 221 -3.05 5.89 3.12
N GLY A 222 -2.54 4.78 2.58
CA GLY A 222 -2.00 4.74 1.22
C GLY A 222 -1.78 3.32 0.72
N VAL A 223 -1.25 3.22 -0.49
CA VAL A 223 -0.92 1.94 -1.14
C VAL A 223 0.54 1.90 -1.55
N ILE A 224 1.11 0.70 -1.53
CA ILE A 224 2.44 0.38 -2.03
C ILE A 224 2.24 -0.61 -3.17
N CYS A 225 2.79 -0.27 -4.35
CA CYS A 225 2.63 -1.05 -5.57
C CYS A 225 3.98 -1.16 -6.30
N ARG A 226 4.10 -2.07 -7.27
CA ARG A 226 5.28 -2.15 -8.14
C ARG A 226 5.35 -1.02 -9.17
N GLU A 227 4.20 -0.44 -9.52
CA GLU A 227 4.10 0.55 -10.59
C GLU A 227 3.35 1.80 -10.17
N VAL A 228 3.75 2.95 -10.72
CA VAL A 228 3.13 4.25 -10.42
C VAL A 228 1.65 4.29 -10.86
N ARG A 229 1.30 3.65 -11.98
CA ARG A 229 -0.10 3.59 -12.45
C ARG A 229 -1.02 2.88 -11.45
N ASP A 230 -0.51 1.84 -10.78
CA ASP A 230 -1.25 1.12 -9.75
C ASP A 230 -1.35 1.92 -8.45
N VAL A 231 -0.30 2.66 -8.08
CA VAL A 231 -0.37 3.62 -6.95
C VAL A 231 -1.46 4.65 -7.21
N ARG A 232 -1.54 5.20 -8.42
CA ARG A 232 -2.57 6.17 -8.80
C ARG A 232 -3.98 5.56 -8.75
N LEU A 233 -4.16 4.36 -9.32
CA LEU A 233 -5.44 3.63 -9.27
C LEU A 233 -5.87 3.36 -7.83
N GLY A 234 -4.99 2.75 -7.03
CA GLY A 234 -5.27 2.42 -5.63
C GLY A 234 -5.56 3.66 -4.79
N THR A 235 -4.78 4.73 -4.95
CA THR A 235 -5.01 5.99 -4.21
C THR A 235 -6.38 6.60 -4.53
N ARG A 236 -6.81 6.58 -5.80
CA ARG A 236 -8.14 7.06 -6.19
C ARG A 236 -9.27 6.28 -5.53
N ILE A 237 -9.11 4.96 -5.47
CA ILE A 237 -10.11 4.04 -4.92
C ILE A 237 -10.21 4.23 -3.41
N ILE A 238 -9.09 4.32 -2.70
CA ILE A 238 -9.15 4.47 -1.23
C ILE A 238 -9.65 5.85 -0.81
N ALA A 239 -9.51 6.88 -1.65
CA ALA A 239 -9.85 8.28 -1.36
C ALA A 239 -11.35 8.61 -1.37
N GLN A 240 -12.25 7.64 -1.59
CA GLN A 240 -13.70 7.88 -1.57
C GLN A 240 -14.17 8.28 -0.17
N SER A 241 -15.19 9.15 -0.11
CA SER A 241 -15.71 9.74 1.13
C SER A 241 -16.17 8.72 2.16
N ASP A 242 -15.98 9.04 3.43
CA ASP A 242 -16.60 8.33 4.54
C ASP A 242 -17.06 9.34 5.61
N PRO A 243 -18.35 9.34 6.01
CA PRO A 243 -18.88 10.31 6.96
C PRO A 243 -18.34 10.15 8.40
N ARG A 244 -17.65 9.04 8.69
CA ARG A 244 -17.06 8.79 10.02
C ARG A 244 -15.76 9.57 10.25
N ASP A 245 -15.13 10.07 9.19
CA ASP A 245 -13.93 10.91 9.28
C ASP A 245 -14.27 12.39 8.99
N PRO A 246 -14.30 13.26 10.02
CA PRO A 246 -14.59 14.68 9.84
C PRO A 246 -13.47 15.46 9.14
N PHE A 247 -12.28 14.88 8.96
CA PHE A 247 -11.14 15.54 8.31
C PHE A 247 -11.05 15.25 6.80
N TRP A 248 -11.88 14.33 6.29
CA TRP A 248 -11.90 14.05 4.86
C TRP A 248 -12.34 15.28 4.06
N MET A 249 -11.63 15.55 2.96
CA MET A 249 -11.91 16.67 2.08
C MET A 249 -12.33 16.18 0.68
N PRO A 250 -13.41 16.72 0.08
CA PRO A 250 -13.91 16.34 -1.24
C PRO A 250 -13.06 16.95 -2.38
N VAL A 251 -11.74 16.77 -2.32
CA VAL A 251 -10.82 17.29 -3.32
C VAL A 251 -10.92 16.40 -4.57
N PRO A 252 -11.12 16.96 -5.79
CA PRO A 252 -11.08 16.18 -7.02
C PRO A 252 -9.78 15.38 -7.15
N PHE A 253 -9.88 14.14 -7.62
CA PHE A 253 -8.70 13.30 -7.88
C PHE A 253 -8.14 13.57 -9.28
N ASP A 254 -9.04 13.79 -10.24
CA ASP A 254 -8.77 14.00 -11.66
C ASP A 254 -9.30 15.35 -12.12
N GLY A 255 -9.02 15.70 -13.39
CA GLY A 255 -9.49 16.97 -13.97
C GLY A 255 -8.68 18.19 -13.55
N TRP A 256 -7.44 17.99 -13.10
CA TRP A 256 -6.51 19.09 -12.86
C TRP A 256 -6.17 19.80 -14.20
N PRO A 257 -6.08 21.14 -14.20
CA PRO A 257 -5.72 21.88 -15.39
C PRO A 257 -4.32 21.45 -15.88
N GLN A 258 -4.15 21.39 -17.20
CA GLN A 258 -2.82 21.23 -17.78
C GLN A 258 -2.05 22.53 -17.60
N GLU A 259 -0.88 22.45 -16.97
CA GLU A 259 0.06 23.56 -16.89
C GLU A 259 0.64 23.83 -18.30
N ALA A 260 0.64 25.09 -18.72
CA ALA A 260 1.14 25.49 -20.04
C ALA A 260 2.69 25.56 -20.10
N GLU A 261 3.33 25.69 -18.94
CA GLU A 261 4.78 25.74 -18.80
C GLU A 261 5.33 24.38 -18.31
N PRO A 262 6.61 24.08 -18.59
CA PRO A 262 7.30 22.97 -17.95
C PRO A 262 7.13 23.01 -16.43
N LEU A 263 6.72 21.89 -15.84
CA LEU A 263 6.63 21.76 -14.40
C LEU A 263 8.02 21.97 -13.78
N ARG A 264 8.11 22.87 -12.81
CA ARG A 264 9.34 23.14 -12.06
C ARG A 264 9.56 22.08 -11.00
N VAL A 265 10.79 21.58 -10.90
CA VAL A 265 11.19 20.56 -9.92
C VAL A 265 12.42 21.05 -9.18
N GLY A 266 12.26 21.30 -7.87
CA GLY A 266 13.38 21.52 -6.97
C GLY A 266 14.01 20.20 -6.55
N VAL A 267 15.33 20.07 -6.69
CA VAL A 267 16.10 18.89 -6.26
C VAL A 267 17.04 19.28 -5.12
N THR A 268 17.05 18.49 -4.05
CA THR A 268 17.96 18.66 -2.92
C THR A 268 18.54 17.33 -2.47
N THR A 269 19.80 17.35 -2.05
CA THR A 269 20.47 16.24 -1.35
C THR A 269 20.86 16.65 0.07
N GLU A 270 20.27 17.72 0.60
CA GLU A 270 20.49 18.19 1.97
C GLU A 270 19.96 17.18 2.99
N THR A 271 20.73 16.98 4.05
CA THR A 271 20.47 15.96 5.07
C THR A 271 20.45 16.53 6.49
N TYR A 272 20.60 17.86 6.63
CA TYR A 272 20.56 18.57 7.92
C TYR A 272 21.41 17.91 9.01
N GLY A 273 22.69 17.71 8.71
CA GLY A 273 23.65 17.11 9.65
C GLY A 273 23.65 15.57 9.70
N HIS A 274 22.75 14.89 8.98
CA HIS A 274 22.76 13.43 8.89
C HIS A 274 23.66 12.93 7.75
N PRO A 275 24.34 11.78 7.89
CA PRO A 275 25.10 11.18 6.81
C PRO A 275 24.16 10.66 5.70
N ILE A 276 24.58 10.81 4.45
CA ILE A 276 23.94 10.22 3.27
C ILE A 276 24.94 9.30 2.55
N HIS A 277 24.46 8.13 2.16
CA HIS A 277 25.29 7.20 1.40
C HIS A 277 25.56 7.77 -0.02
N PRO A 278 26.80 7.69 -0.55
CA PRO A 278 27.13 8.24 -1.86
C PRO A 278 26.24 7.72 -3.00
N GLU A 279 25.83 6.45 -2.94
CA GLU A 279 24.95 5.87 -3.96
C GLU A 279 23.52 6.44 -3.93
N ILE A 280 23.01 6.83 -2.75
CA ILE A 280 21.71 7.48 -2.62
C ILE A 280 21.79 8.88 -3.22
N LYS A 281 22.85 9.63 -2.89
CA LYS A 281 23.10 10.94 -3.48
C LYS A 281 23.17 10.86 -5.00
N ALA A 282 23.97 9.93 -5.53
CA ALA A 282 24.08 9.71 -6.97
C ALA A 282 22.75 9.26 -7.60
N ALA A 283 21.89 8.52 -6.88
CA ALA A 283 20.57 8.15 -7.38
C ALA A 283 19.63 9.36 -7.51
N VAL A 284 19.66 10.29 -6.54
CA VAL A 284 18.89 11.55 -6.62
C VAL A 284 19.35 12.40 -7.80
N GLU A 285 20.68 12.51 -8.00
CA GLU A 285 21.26 13.23 -9.14
C GLU A 285 20.83 12.62 -10.48
N ARG A 286 20.89 11.28 -10.63
CA ARG A 286 20.39 10.61 -11.85
C ARG A 286 18.90 10.85 -12.11
N VAL A 287 18.08 10.93 -11.07
CA VAL A 287 16.65 11.23 -11.23
C VAL A 287 16.44 12.67 -11.73
N ALA A 288 17.26 13.62 -11.28
CA ALA A 288 17.23 14.99 -11.79
C ALA A 288 17.52 15.05 -13.30
N ASP A 289 18.49 14.25 -13.76
CA ASP A 289 18.81 14.13 -15.18
C ASP A 289 17.62 13.54 -15.98
N PHE A 290 17.03 12.45 -15.49
CA PHE A 290 15.86 11.84 -16.14
C PHE A 290 14.65 12.79 -16.24
N LEU A 291 14.43 13.63 -15.22
CA LEU A 291 13.38 14.64 -15.25
C LEU A 291 13.69 15.77 -16.24
N THR A 292 14.96 16.18 -16.33
CA THR A 292 15.41 17.16 -17.32
C THR A 292 15.19 16.64 -18.74
N ASP A 293 15.59 15.39 -19.01
CA ASP A 293 15.38 14.72 -20.31
C ASP A 293 13.90 14.56 -20.66
N ALA A 294 13.04 14.39 -19.65
CA ALA A 294 11.58 14.33 -19.81
C ALA A 294 10.92 15.72 -20.01
N GLY A 295 11.70 16.81 -19.98
CA GLY A 295 11.23 18.17 -20.26
C GLY A 295 10.77 18.96 -19.04
N TYR A 296 11.10 18.53 -17.81
CA TYR A 296 10.84 19.30 -16.59
C TYR A 296 11.90 20.40 -16.39
N ALA A 297 11.51 21.51 -15.76
CA ALA A 297 12.44 22.57 -15.37
C ALA A 297 13.07 22.23 -14.01
N VAL A 298 14.19 21.52 -14.04
CA VAL A 298 14.87 21.03 -12.83
C VAL A 298 15.89 22.03 -12.31
N GLU A 299 15.81 22.38 -11.03
CA GLU A 299 16.73 23.28 -10.37
C GLU A 299 17.21 22.73 -9.01
N PRO A 300 18.51 22.81 -8.68
CA PRO A 300 18.97 22.56 -7.32
C PRO A 300 18.39 23.60 -6.36
N ILE A 301 17.88 23.15 -5.21
CA ILE A 301 17.35 24.04 -4.16
C ILE A 301 17.95 23.70 -2.80
N SER A 302 18.00 24.71 -1.93
CA SER A 302 18.11 24.51 -0.49
C SER A 302 16.72 24.56 0.13
N THR A 303 16.47 23.66 1.07
CA THR A 303 15.20 23.61 1.81
C THR A 303 15.35 24.33 3.16
N PRO A 304 14.25 24.84 3.76
CA PRO A 304 14.33 25.47 5.07
C PRO A 304 14.87 24.50 6.13
N SER A 305 15.86 24.94 6.92
CA SER A 305 16.45 24.11 7.98
C SER A 305 15.42 23.78 9.05
N VAL A 306 15.35 22.51 9.43
CA VAL A 306 14.54 22.06 10.58
C VAL A 306 15.16 22.55 11.90
N ASP A 307 16.47 22.82 11.93
CA ASP A 307 17.15 23.38 13.10
C ASP A 307 16.81 24.88 13.31
N ASP A 308 16.39 25.57 12.25
CA ASP A 308 16.05 27.00 12.29
C ASP A 308 14.54 27.25 12.55
N ALA A 309 13.75 26.18 12.74
CA ALA A 309 12.28 26.20 12.85
C ALA A 309 11.74 26.04 14.28
#